data_AF-A0A6J6YFX7-F1
#
_entry.id   AF-A0A6J6YFX7-F1
#
_cell.length_a   1.000
_cell.length_b   1.000
_cell.length_c   1.000
_cell.angle_alpha   90.00
_cell.angle_beta   90.00
_cell.angle_gamma   90.00
#
_symmetry.space_group_name_H-M   'P 1'
#
loop_
_entity.id
_entity.type
_entity.pdbx_description
1 polymer ?
#
loop_
_entity_poly.entity_id
_entity_poly.type
_entity_poly.pdbx_seq_one_letter_code
_entity_poly.pdbx_strand_id
1 'polypeptide(L)' 'MLMEIPRPEGGDPVLTPGNPIKMSRVSEGPDVRMPWLGEHTNEVLAAELGLDDARIEQLRADGVIA' A
#
# COMPACT_ATOMS: atom_id res chain seq x y z
N MET A 1 4.81 19.26 10.41
CA MET A 1 3.79 19.84 9.50
C MET A 1 2.71 18.80 9.30
N LEU A 2 1.45 19.20 9.23
CA LEU A 2 0.35 18.29 8.88
C LEU A 2 0.33 18.08 7.36
N MET A 3 0.01 16.87 6.95
CA MET A 3 -0.11 16.43 5.56
C MET A 3 -1.54 15.96 5.32
N GLU A 4 -1.99 16.10 4.07
CA GLU A 4 -3.33 15.70 3.63
C GLU A 4 -3.26 14.36 2.91
N ILE A 5 -3.94 13.35 3.44
CA ILE A 5 -4.06 12.03 2.78
C ILE A 5 -5.42 11.94 2.07
N PRO A 6 -5.46 11.80 0.73
CA PRO A 6 -6.70 11.65 -0.01
C PRO A 6 -7.48 10.41 0.40
N ARG A 7 -8.81 10.52 0.46
CA ARG A 7 -9.72 9.39 0.67
C ARG A 7 -10.23 8.88 -0.69
N PRO A 8 -9.97 7.61 -1.07
CA PRO A 8 -10.40 7.06 -2.36
C PRO A 8 -11.89 7.17 -2.63
N GLU A 9 -12.70 6.95 -1.58
CA GLU A 9 -14.16 6.98 -1.65
C GLU A 9 -14.73 8.42 -1.57
N GLY A 10 -13.86 9.43 -1.58
CA GLY A 10 -14.23 10.84 -1.48
C GLY A 10 -14.34 11.40 -0.05
N GLY A 11 -14.73 12.67 0.04
CA GLY A 11 -14.76 13.47 1.26
C GLY A 11 -13.43 14.18 1.57
N ASP A 12 -13.43 15.02 2.61
CA ASP A 12 -12.26 15.79 3.05
C ASP A 12 -11.03 14.90 3.32
N PRO A 13 -9.81 15.33 3.01
CA PRO A 13 -8.62 14.54 3.29
C PRO A 13 -8.42 14.31 4.79
N VAL A 14 -7.75 13.21 5.12
CA VAL A 14 -7.35 12.93 6.51
C VAL A 14 -6.04 13.67 6.80
N LEU A 15 -6.03 14.48 7.86
CA LEU A 15 -4.83 15.16 8.31
C LEU A 15 -3.95 14.22 9.14
N THR A 16 -2.70 14.04 8.73
CA THR A 16 -1.72 13.22 9.44
C THR A 16 -0.43 14.01 9.69
N PRO A 17 0.32 13.71 10.76
CA PRO A 17 1.67 14.25 10.88
C PRO A 17 2.56 13.69 9.77
N GLY A 18 3.21 14.56 9.00
CA GLY A 18 4.26 14.16 8.07
C GLY A 18 5.54 13.73 8.79
N ASN A 19 6.56 13.29 8.04
CA ASN A 19 7.86 12.93 8.60
C ASN A 19 8.43 14.10 9.43
N PRO A 20 8.72 13.91 10.73
CA PRO A 20 9.24 14.97 11.59
C PRO A 20 10.67 15.37 11.26
N ILE A 21 11.42 14.54 10.52
CA ILE A 21 12.83 14.78 10.18
C ILE A 21 12.93 15.15 8.70
N LYS A 22 13.53 16.31 8.42
CA LYS A 22 13.79 16.77 7.05
C LYS A 22 15.27 16.60 6.72
N MET A 23 15.56 15.93 5.60
CA MET A 23 16.93 15.68 5.14
C MET A 23 17.21 16.54 3.91
N SER A 24 18.21 17.42 4.01
CA SER A 24 18.49 18.44 2.96
C SER A 24 18.89 17.88 1.59
N ARG A 25 19.23 16.59 1.50
CA ARG A 25 19.64 15.91 0.26
C ARG A 25 18.68 14.79 -0.17
N VAL A 26 17.55 14.63 0.51
CA VAL A 26 16.56 13.59 0.20
C VAL A 26 15.23 14.27 -0.02
N SER A 27 14.68 14.10 -1.22
CA SER A 27 13.30 14.48 -1.50
C SER A 27 12.37 13.62 -0.68
N GLU A 28 11.35 14.22 -0.08
CA GLU A 28 10.27 13.43 0.52
C GLU A 28 9.51 12.71 -0.59
N GLY A 29 9.15 11.45 -0.32
CA GLY A 29 8.36 10.65 -1.24
C GLY A 29 6.93 11.17 -1.34
N PRO A 30 6.17 10.73 -2.37
CA PRO A 30 4.76 11.08 -2.47
C PRO A 30 3.99 10.54 -1.27
N ASP A 31 3.12 11.36 -0.70
CA ASP A 31 2.20 10.93 0.35
C ASP A 31 1.12 10.05 -0.29
N VAL A 32 1.29 8.74 -0.13
CA VAL A 32 0.31 7.75 -0.59
C VAL A 32 -0.58 7.32 0.58
N ARG A 33 -1.81 6.97 0.26
CA ARG A 33 -2.72 6.40 1.25
C ARG A 33 -2.20 5.08 1.79
N MET A 34 -2.68 4.71 2.96
CA MET A 34 -2.46 3.39 3.52
C MET A 34 -3.05 2.31 2.59
N PRO A 35 -2.37 1.17 2.43
CA PRO A 35 -2.90 0.06 1.66
C PRO A 35 -4.13 -0.54 2.32
N TRP A 36 -5.05 -1.04 1.51
CA TRP A 36 -6.17 -1.86 1.98
C TRP A 36 -5.71 -3.26 2.33
N LEU A 37 -6.55 -3.98 3.08
CA LEU A 37 -6.33 -5.39 3.37
C LEU A 37 -6.19 -6.15 2.04
N GLY A 38 -5.03 -6.78 1.84
CA GLY A 38 -4.74 -7.61 0.69
C GLY A 38 -4.41 -6.87 -0.61
N GLU A 39 -4.33 -5.53 -0.61
CA GLU A 39 -4.15 -4.73 -1.84
C GLU A 39 -2.96 -5.15 -2.70
N HIS A 40 -1.84 -5.52 -2.06
CA HIS A 40 -0.61 -5.91 -2.74
C HIS A 40 -0.30 -7.41 -2.62
N THR A 41 -1.26 -8.25 -2.19
CA THR A 41 -1.00 -9.68 -1.98
C THR A 41 -0.48 -10.36 -3.25
N ASN A 42 -1.17 -10.19 -4.38
CA ASN A 42 -0.76 -10.80 -5.64
C ASN A 42 0.60 -10.29 -6.13
N GLU A 43 0.83 -8.96 -6.02
CA GLU A 43 2.09 -8.34 -6.43
C GLU A 43 3.27 -8.93 -5.66
N VAL A 44 3.17 -9.02 -4.33
CA VAL A 44 4.25 -9.56 -3.50
C VAL A 44 4.46 -11.06 -3.75
N LEU A 45 3.37 -11.84 -3.85
CA LEU A 45 3.47 -13.27 -4.13
C LEU A 45 4.12 -13.56 -5.49
N ALA A 46 3.85 -12.74 -6.50
CA ALA A 46 4.44 -12.90 -7.83
C ALA A 46 5.88 -12.36 -7.87
N ALA A 47 6.10 -11.11 -7.45
CA ALA A 47 7.38 -10.42 -7.61
C ALA A 47 8.46 -10.94 -6.65
N GLU A 48 8.10 -11.22 -5.39
CA GLU A 48 9.06 -11.58 -4.34
C GLU A 48 9.17 -13.10 -4.16
N LEU A 49 8.06 -13.83 -4.33
CA LEU A 49 8.04 -15.29 -4.14
C LEU A 49 8.01 -16.09 -5.46
N GLY A 50 7.88 -15.41 -6.61
CA GLY A 50 7.89 -16.07 -7.92
C GLY A 50 6.71 -17.01 -8.17
N LEU A 51 5.58 -16.80 -7.48
CA LEU A 51 4.37 -17.60 -7.71
C LEU A 51 3.71 -17.18 -9.03
N ASP A 52 3.24 -18.17 -9.79
CA ASP A 52 2.42 -17.92 -10.96
C ASP A 52 0.95 -17.68 -10.58
N ASP A 53 0.18 -17.17 -11.54
CA ASP A 53 -1.23 -16.86 -11.35
C ASP A 53 -2.04 -18.11 -10.93
N ALA A 54 -1.69 -19.28 -11.47
CA ALA A 54 -2.37 -20.53 -11.15
C ALA A 54 -2.21 -20.89 -9.66
N ARG A 55 -1.01 -20.72 -9.11
CA ARG A 55 -0.74 -20.99 -7.70
C ARG A 55 -1.40 -19.96 -6.79
N ILE A 56 -1.39 -18.69 -7.17
CA ILE A 56 -2.04 -17.61 -6.41
C ILE A 56 -3.55 -17.84 -6.34
N GLU A 57 -4.19 -18.19 -7.46
CA GLU A 57 -5.63 -18.50 -7.50
C GLU A 57 -5.98 -19.74 -6.67
N GLN A 58 -5.12 -20.76 -6.64
CA GLN A 58 -5.33 -21.90 -5.75
C GLN A 58 -5.32 -21.49 -4.27
N LEU A 59 -4.37 -20.66 -3.85
CA LEU A 59 -4.30 -20.17 -2.46
C LEU A 59 -5.54 -19.35 -2.08
N ARG A 60 -6.06 -18.58 -3.03
CA ARG A 60 -7.30 -17.81 -2.86
C ARG A 60 -8.52 -18.74 -2.74
N ALA A 61 -8.61 -19.76 -3.59
CA ALA A 61 -9.67 -20.77 -3.52
C ALA A 61 -9.64 -21.58 -2.21
N ASP A 62 -8.44 -21.84 -1.69
CA ASP A 62 -8.23 -22.53 -0.41
C ASP A 62 -8.52 -21.63 0.81
N GLY A 63 -8.79 -20.34 0.61
CA GLY A 63 -9.04 -19.35 1.68
C GLY A 63 -7.79 -18.99 2.49
N VAL A 64 -6.59 -19.27 1.96
CA VAL A 64 -5.31 -18.98 2.61
C VAL A 64 -4.95 -17.49 2.49
N ILE A 65 -5.33 -16.87 1.38
CA ILE A 65 -5.10 -15.44 1.09
C ILE A 65 -6.42 -14.76 0.69
N ALA A 66 -6.49 -13.45 0.92
CA ALA A 66 -7.65 -12.61 0.63
C ALA A 66 -7.61 -12.01 -0.77
#